data_AF-A0A845LGD8-F1
#
_entry.id   AF-A0A845LGD8-F1
#
_cell.length_a   1.000
_cell.length_b   1.000
_cell.length_c   1.000
_cell.angle_alpha   90.00
_cell.angle_beta   90.00
_cell.angle_gamma   90.00
#
_symmetry.space_group_name_H-M   'P 1'
#
loop_
_entity.id
_entity.type
_entity.pdbx_description
1 polymer ?
#
loop_
_entity_poly.entity_id
_entity_poly.type
_entity_poly.pdbx_seq_one_letter_code
_entity_poly.pdbx_strand_id
1 'polypeptide(L)'
;MARARVVTIDQAVKELSGVIKQLENGAFRVGDGDIEVPKQILLQTKFDRGDHQGMSIRLSWDIIEEEEAIEEDPEDTEWHGEIRH
;
A
#
# COMPACT_ATOMS: atom_id res chain seq x y z
N MET A 1 -11.74 -12.45 -5.20
CA MET A 1 -11.71 -11.87 -6.57
C MET A 1 -12.66 -10.68 -6.59
N ALA A 2 -12.16 -9.46 -6.82
CA ALA A 2 -13.05 -8.30 -6.97
C ALA A 2 -13.82 -8.43 -8.29
N ARG A 3 -15.16 -8.39 -8.24
CA ARG A 3 -16.00 -8.43 -9.42
C ARG A 3 -16.04 -7.04 -10.04
N ALA A 4 -15.72 -6.92 -11.32
CA ALA A 4 -15.89 -5.67 -12.05
C ALA A 4 -17.38 -5.25 -12.01
N ARG A 5 -17.63 -3.98 -11.70
CA ARG A 5 -18.97 -3.39 -11.70
C ARG A 5 -19.10 -2.48 -12.91
N VAL A 6 -20.18 -2.61 -13.66
CA VAL A 6 -20.53 -1.66 -14.73
C VAL A 6 -21.18 -0.43 -14.10
N VAL A 7 -20.64 0.75 -14.42
CA VAL A 7 -21.12 2.05 -13.94
C VAL A 7 -21.21 3.04 -15.11
N THR A 8 -22.00 4.10 -14.97
CA THR A 8 -22.00 5.18 -15.96
C THR A 8 -20.72 6.03 -15.85
N ILE A 9 -20.40 6.79 -16.90
CA ILE A 9 -19.25 7.70 -16.90
C ILE A 9 -19.34 8.69 -15.72
N ASP A 10 -20.52 9.27 -15.49
CA ASP A 10 -20.73 10.23 -14.39
C ASP A 10 -20.50 9.61 -13.01
N GLN A 11 -20.93 8.35 -12.83
CA GLN A 11 -20.68 7.61 -11.59
C GLN A 11 -19.19 7.33 -11.39
N ALA A 12 -18.49 6.88 -12.44
CA ALA A 12 -17.06 6.62 -12.40
C ALA A 12 -16.26 7.89 -12.06
N VAL A 13 -16.58 9.02 -12.69
CA VAL A 13 -15.93 10.32 -12.42
C VAL A 13 -16.16 10.76 -10.97
N LYS A 14 -17.39 10.61 -10.46
CA LYS A 14 -17.71 10.95 -9.07
C LYS A 14 -16.95 10.08 -8.08
N GLU A 15 -16.89 8.76 -8.30
CA GLU A 15 -16.16 7.83 -7.43
C GLU A 15 -14.66 8.11 -7.44
N LEU A 16 -14.04 8.29 -8.61
CA LEU A 16 -12.62 8.64 -8.74
C LEU A 16 -12.30 9.99 -8.09
N SER A 17 -13.17 10.99 -8.25
CA SER A 17 -13.01 12.29 -7.59
C SER A 17 -13.09 12.18 -6.07
N GLY A 18 -13.89 11.25 -5.55
CA GLY A 18 -13.96 10.94 -4.13
C GLY A 18 -12.64 10.36 -3.61
N VAL A 19 -12.05 9.42 -4.35
CA VAL A 19 -10.74 8.81 -4.05
C VAL A 19 -9.65 9.88 -4.01
N ILE A 20 -9.60 10.78 -4.99
CA ILE A 20 -8.61 11.87 -5.03
C ILE A 20 -8.70 12.76 -3.78
N LYS A 21 -9.91 13.18 -3.39
CA LYS A 21 -10.11 14.01 -2.19
C LYS A 21 -9.67 13.32 -0.91
N GLN A 22 -9.87 12.00 -0.81
CA GLN A 22 -9.42 11.23 0.35
C GLN A 22 -7.89 11.18 0.43
N LEU A 23 -7.22 11.04 -0.72
CA LEU A 23 -5.76 11.08 -0.81
C LEU A 23 -5.21 12.47 -0.47
N GLU A 24 -5.83 13.55 -0.97
CA GLU A 24 -5.44 14.94 -0.66
C GLU A 24 -5.52 15.25 0.84
N ASN A 25 -6.48 14.63 1.53
CA ASN A 25 -6.68 14.81 2.97
C ASN A 25 -5.81 13.88 3.83
N GLY A 26 -5.01 12.99 3.22
CA GLY A 26 -4.20 12.00 3.94
C GLY A 26 -5.03 10.94 4.69
N ALA A 27 -6.34 10.86 4.43
CA ALA A 27 -7.30 10.04 5.15
C ALA A 27 -8.02 9.12 4.16
N PHE A 28 -7.33 8.04 3.75
CA PHE A 28 -7.90 7.05 2.86
C PHE A 28 -8.62 5.98 3.69
N ARG A 29 -9.90 5.73 3.37
CA ARG A 29 -10.71 4.74 4.10
C ARG A 29 -10.81 3.46 3.31
N VAL A 30 -10.40 2.35 3.92
CA VAL A 30 -10.58 1.00 3.36
C VAL A 30 -11.40 0.20 4.34
N GLY A 31 -12.65 -0.10 3.98
CA GLY A 31 -13.62 -0.70 4.90
C GLY A 31 -13.96 0.26 6.04
N ASP A 32 -13.83 -0.23 7.27
CA ASP A 32 -14.11 0.54 8.51
C ASP A 32 -12.85 1.19 9.13
N GLY A 33 -11.68 1.02 8.51
CA GLY A 33 -10.41 1.56 9.00
C GLY A 33 -9.99 2.85 8.28
N ASP A 34 -9.50 3.82 9.06
CA ASP A 34 -8.74 4.97 8.54
C ASP A 34 -7.28 4.54 8.31
N ILE A 35 -6.77 4.74 7.09
CA ILE A 35 -5.38 4.46 6.74
C ILE A 35 -4.65 5.79 6.56
N GLU A 36 -3.52 5.94 7.24
CA GLU A 36 -2.59 7.04 7.00
C GLU A 36 -1.95 6.89 5.62
N VAL A 37 -2.14 7.89 4.77
CA VAL A 37 -1.55 7.89 3.43
C VAL A 37 -0.17 8.52 3.50
N PRO A 38 0.90 7.82 3.11
CA PRO A 38 2.24 8.37 3.12
C PRO A 38 2.39 9.50 2.10
N LYS A 39 3.36 10.41 2.37
CA LYS A 39 3.65 11.56 1.49
C LYS A 39 4.09 11.16 0.07
N GLN A 40 4.56 9.93 -0.10
CA GLN A 40 4.99 9.39 -1.38
C GLN A 40 4.26 8.07 -1.64
N ILE A 41 3.76 7.92 -2.87
CA ILE A 41 3.01 6.76 -3.31
C ILE A 41 3.56 6.28 -4.66
N LEU A 42 3.52 4.96 -4.90
CA LEU A 42 3.78 4.41 -6.21
C LEU A 42 2.49 4.44 -7.05
N LEU A 43 2.54 5.14 -8.17
CA LEU A 43 1.45 5.22 -9.15
C LEU A 43 1.81 4.43 -10.40
N GLN A 44 1.00 3.41 -10.73
CA GLN A 44 1.12 2.66 -11.97
C GLN A 44 -0.16 2.79 -12.79
N THR A 45 -0.01 3.24 -14.04
CA THR A 45 -1.09 3.32 -15.02
C THR A 45 -0.81 2.36 -16.17
N LYS A 46 -1.72 1.44 -16.45
CA LYS A 46 -1.63 0.51 -17.59
C LYS A 46 -2.84 0.64 -18.49
N PHE A 47 -2.59 0.62 -19.80
CA PHE A 47 -3.62 0.61 -20.83
C PHE A 47 -3.71 -0.79 -21.41
N ASP A 48 -4.86 -1.42 -21.23
CA ASP A 48 -5.11 -2.76 -21.72
C ASP A 48 -5.76 -2.66 -23.10
N ARG A 49 -5.09 -3.23 -24.12
CA ARG A 49 -5.63 -3.36 -25.48
C ARG A 49 -6.22 -4.76 -25.65
N GLY A 50 -7.53 -4.83 -25.86
CA GLY A 50 -8.31 -6.06 -26.11
C GLY A 50 -9.75 -5.75 -26.51
N ASP A 51 -10.67 -6.72 -26.42
CA ASP A 51 -12.11 -6.58 -26.77
C ASP A 51 -12.82 -5.47 -25.97
N HIS A 52 -12.26 -5.10 -24.82
CA HIS A 52 -12.59 -3.91 -24.08
C HIS A 52 -11.30 -3.10 -23.86
N GLN A 53 -11.22 -1.90 -24.46
CA GLN A 53 -10.16 -0.96 -24.14
C GLN A 53 -10.36 -0.48 -22.70
N GLY A 54 -9.33 -0.61 -21.87
CA GLY A 54 -9.40 -0.30 -20.45
C GLY A 54 -8.16 0.42 -19.96
N MET A 55 -8.31 1.12 -18.84
CA MET A 55 -7.21 1.70 -18.07
C MET A 55 -7.28 1.16 -16.66
N SER A 56 -6.17 0.61 -16.17
CA SER A 56 -6.01 0.25 -14.77
C SER A 56 -5.06 1.24 -14.08
N ILE A 57 -5.52 1.78 -12.96
CA ILE A 57 -4.71 2.62 -12.06
C ILE A 57 -4.47 1.80 -10.80
N ARG A 58 -3.21 1.61 -10.42
CA ARG A 58 -2.81 0.98 -9.18
C ARG A 58 -2.04 1.99 -8.33
N LEU A 59 -2.50 2.14 -7.10
CA LEU A 59 -1.84 2.89 -6.04
C LEU A 59 -1.30 1.88 -5.03
N SER A 60 -0.03 1.99 -4.67
CA SER A 60 0.58 1.16 -3.63
C SER A 60 1.55 1.98 -2.80
N TRP A 61 1.60 1.66 -1.53
CA TRP A 61 2.61 2.12 -0.60
C TRP A 61 2.85 0.99 0.40
N ASP A 62 4.11 0.77 0.73
CA ASP A 62 4.46 -0.07 1.86
C ASP A 62 4.49 0.80 3.11
N ILE A 63 3.93 0.30 4.20
CA ILE A 63 4.30 0.80 5.53
C ILE A 63 5.73 0.31 5.70
N ILE A 64 6.71 1.21 5.60
CA ILE A 64 8.06 0.89 6.05
C ILE A 64 7.94 0.81 7.57
N GLU A 65 7.66 -0.38 8.10
CA GLU A 65 8.04 -0.69 9.46
C GLU A 65 9.56 -0.56 9.46
N GLU A 66 10.09 0.50 10.07
CA GLU A 66 11.51 0.55 10.39
C GLU A 66 11.80 -0.73 11.17
N GLU A 67 12.49 -1.69 10.56
CA GLU A 67 13.12 -2.78 11.32
C GLU A 67 13.93 -2.07 12.39
N GLU A 68 13.49 -2.16 13.65
CA GLU A 68 14.31 -1.83 14.80
C GLU A 68 15.62 -2.60 14.56
N ALA A 69 16.67 -1.89 14.20
CA ALA A 69 18.00 -2.40 14.29
C ALA A 69 18.19 -2.70 15.78
N ILE A 70 17.99 -3.97 16.16
CA ILE A 70 18.40 -4.47 17.46
C ILE A 70 19.91 -4.25 17.46
N GLU A 71 20.34 -3.18 18.12
CA GLU A 71 21.73 -2.94 18.46
C GLU A 71 22.11 -4.15 19.33
N GLU A 72 22.68 -5.20 18.72
CA GLU A 72 23.26 -6.32 19.46
C GLU A 72 24.26 -5.70 20.43
N ASP A 73 23.92 -5.75 21.71
CA ASP A 73 24.82 -5.38 22.79
C ASP A 73 26.08 -6.25 22.63
N PRO A 74 27.27 -5.66 22.41
CA PRO A 74 28.50 -6.44 22.25
C PRO A 74 28.84 -7.28 23.49
N GLU A 75 28.17 -7.06 24.64
CA GLU A 75 28.35 -7.84 25.87
C GLU A 75 27.60 -9.18 25.88
N ASP A 76 26.68 -9.48 24.94
CA ASP A 76 25.93 -10.75 24.93
C ASP A 76 26.71 -11.93 24.29
N THR A 77 27.99 -11.72 23.97
CA THR A 77 28.88 -12.73 23.38
C THR A 77 29.41 -13.75 24.41
N GLU A 78 29.11 -13.62 25.71
CA GLU A 78 29.72 -14.46 26.76
C GLU A 78 29.05 -15.83 27.00
N TRP A 79 27.87 -16.12 26.42
CA TRP A 79 27.15 -17.38 26.72
C TRP A 79 27.41 -18.58 25.78
N HIS A 80 28.32 -18.45 24.81
CA HIS A 80 28.71 -19.58 23.94
C HIS A 80 30.11 -20.15 24.25
N GLY A 81 30.57 -19.97 25.49
CA GLY A 81 31.68 -20.75 26.06
C GLY A 81 31.15 -21.97 26.79
N GLU A 82 31.21 -23.14 26.15
CA GLU A 82 31.31 -24.52 26.72
C GLU A 82 30.39 -25.52 26.02
N ILE A 83 30.86 -26.11 24.91
CA ILE A 83 30.82 -27.56 24.76
C ILE A 83 32.13 -27.99 24.09
N ARG A 84 33.12 -28.38 24.91
CA ARG A 84 34.19 -29.29 24.47
C ARG A 84 33.79 -30.70 24.91
N HIS A 85 33.59 -31.60 23.95
CA HIS A 85 33.81 -33.03 24.12
C HIS A 85 34.29 -33.63 22.80
#